data_AF-A0A962RS77-F1
#
_entry.id   AF-A0A962RS77-F1
#
_cell.length_a   1.000
_cell.length_b   1.000
_cell.length_c   1.000
_cell.angle_alpha   90.00
_cell.angle_beta   90.00
_cell.angle_gamma   90.00
#
_symmetry.space_group_name_H-M   'P 1'
#
loop_
_entity.id
_entity.type
_entity.pdbx_description
1 polymer ?
#
loop_
_entity_poly.entity_id
_entity_poly.type
_entity_poly.pdbx_seq_one_letter_code
_entity_poly.pdbx_strand_id
1 'polypeptide(L)'
;MCSTLAAALAACSTVQVRYPDGTTAYHGREQFAAYVEHVFRYHNRVLNDLIMATALAPAGDEPSDPTLQRAERRMTDSCRALNAAVTARIEGRRLGFFQGLALPEAVPACEAASRRLEALIPSI
;
A
#
# COMPACT_ATOMS: atom_id res chain seq x y z
N MET A 1 21.42 -34.95 26.38
CA MET A 1 22.07 -33.61 26.36
C MET A 1 21.83 -33.00 24.98
N CYS A 2 21.41 -31.72 24.97
CA CYS A 2 21.43 -30.76 23.86
C CYS A 2 20.67 -31.05 22.56
N SER A 3 19.59 -30.27 22.34
CA SER A 3 19.39 -29.41 21.14
C SER A 3 17.96 -29.40 20.58
N THR A 4 16.98 -28.95 21.37
CA THR A 4 15.61 -28.65 20.86
C THR A 4 15.07 -27.28 21.31
N LEU A 5 15.94 -26.37 21.75
CA LEU A 5 15.53 -25.05 22.28
C LEU A 5 15.78 -23.85 21.33
N ALA A 6 16.44 -24.05 20.18
CA ALA A 6 16.78 -22.94 19.28
C ALA A 6 15.66 -22.52 18.31
N ALA A 7 14.66 -23.37 18.04
CA ALA A 7 13.64 -23.08 17.03
C ALA A 7 12.54 -22.12 17.49
N ALA A 8 12.36 -21.93 18.81
CA ALA A 8 11.25 -21.13 19.34
C ALA A 8 11.49 -19.60 19.30
N LEU A 9 12.73 -19.14 19.14
CA LEU A 9 13.08 -17.71 19.22
C LEU A 9 13.09 -16.99 17.87
N ALA A 10 13.01 -17.71 16.74
CA ALA A 10 13.02 -17.12 15.40
C ALA A 10 11.62 -16.65 14.92
N ALA A 11 10.55 -17.03 15.62
CA ALA A 11 9.17 -16.71 15.21
C ALA A 11 8.75 -15.24 15.49
N CYS A 12 9.54 -14.47 16.24
CA CYS A 12 9.17 -13.12 16.66
C CYS A 12 9.52 -12.00 15.65
N SER A 13 10.12 -12.30 14.50
CA SER A 13 10.59 -11.29 13.53
C SER A 13 9.94 -11.37 12.14
N THR A 14 9.01 -12.32 11.95
CA THR A 14 8.34 -12.55 10.67
C THR A 14 6.94 -11.98 10.63
N VAL A 15 6.61 -11.30 9.55
CA VAL A 15 5.31 -10.71 9.24
C VAL A 15 4.69 -11.50 8.11
N GLN A 16 3.47 -12.02 8.32
CA GLN A 16 2.70 -12.65 7.26
C GLN A 16 2.03 -11.57 6.41
N VAL A 17 2.17 -11.66 5.10
CA VAL A 17 1.60 -10.72 4.12
C VAL A 17 0.79 -11.52 3.09
N ARG A 18 -0.40 -11.04 2.76
CA ARG A 18 -1.24 -11.58 1.69
C ARG A 18 -1.27 -10.61 0.52
N TYR A 19 -0.67 -11.00 -0.59
CA TYR A 19 -0.56 -10.18 -1.79
C TYR A 19 -1.88 -10.06 -2.57
N PRO A 20 -1.98 -9.08 -3.49
CA PRO A 20 -3.17 -8.91 -4.33
C PRO A 20 -3.54 -10.11 -5.21
N ASP A 21 -2.56 -10.95 -5.57
CA ASP A 21 -2.74 -12.18 -6.35
C ASP A 21 -3.25 -13.36 -5.50
N GLY A 22 -3.46 -13.14 -4.19
CA GLY A 22 -3.89 -14.16 -3.24
C GLY A 22 -2.76 -14.98 -2.64
N THR A 23 -1.51 -14.80 -3.09
CA THR A 23 -0.36 -15.48 -2.51
C THR A 23 -0.09 -14.95 -1.10
N THR A 24 0.44 -15.81 -0.23
CA THR A 24 0.80 -15.45 1.14
C THR A 24 2.27 -15.76 1.36
N ALA A 25 3.01 -14.80 1.91
CA ALA A 25 4.43 -14.95 2.22
C ALA A 25 4.74 -14.46 3.64
N TYR A 26 5.82 -14.97 4.20
CA TYR A 26 6.37 -14.49 5.46
C TYR A 26 7.60 -13.65 5.16
N HIS A 27 7.58 -12.40 5.63
CA HIS A 27 8.67 -11.45 5.46
C HIS A 27 9.38 -11.20 6.78
N GLY A 28 10.71 -11.16 6.75
CA GLY A 28 11.45 -10.47 7.80
C GLY A 28 11.16 -8.98 7.78
N ARG A 29 11.48 -8.27 8.87
CA ARG A 29 11.26 -6.83 9.02
C ARG A 29 11.80 -5.99 7.85
N GLU A 30 13.01 -6.27 7.37
CA GLU A 30 13.63 -5.53 6.25
C GLU A 30 12.90 -5.77 4.93
N GLN A 31 12.53 -7.01 4.64
CA GLN A 31 11.76 -7.36 3.44
C GLN A 31 10.39 -6.69 3.45
N PHE A 32 9.73 -6.66 4.62
CA PHE A 32 8.46 -5.96 4.76
C PHE A 32 8.61 -4.46 4.58
N ALA A 33 9.67 -3.85 5.12
CA ALA A 33 9.95 -2.42 4.93
C ALA A 33 10.19 -2.08 3.44
N ALA A 34 10.94 -2.91 2.72
CA ALA A 34 11.14 -2.75 1.29
C ALA A 34 9.82 -2.87 0.50
N TYR A 35 8.95 -3.80 0.89
CA TYR A 35 7.62 -3.94 0.29
C TYR A 35 6.72 -2.72 0.55
N VAL A 36 6.69 -2.20 1.78
CA VAL A 36 6.00 -0.95 2.15
C VAL A 36 6.44 0.21 1.27
N GLU A 37 7.76 0.38 1.10
CA GLU A 37 8.32 1.43 0.25
C GLU A 37 7.92 1.25 -1.22
N HIS A 38 8.00 0.02 -1.74
CA HIS A 38 7.58 -0.30 -3.09
C HIS A 38 6.12 0.10 -3.34
N VAL A 39 5.20 -0.30 -2.46
CA VAL A 39 3.78 0.03 -2.58
C VAL A 39 3.54 1.53 -2.47
N PHE A 40 4.22 2.22 -1.55
CA PHE A 40 4.10 3.67 -1.43
C PHE A 40 4.52 4.38 -2.72
N ARG A 41 5.66 4.01 -3.32
CA ARG A 41 6.12 4.57 -4.60
C ARG A 41 5.13 4.26 -5.73
N TYR A 42 4.61 3.03 -5.77
CA TYR A 42 3.62 2.62 -6.77
C TYR A 42 2.32 3.43 -6.65
N HIS A 43 1.77 3.59 -5.44
CA HIS A 43 0.60 4.42 -5.17
C HIS A 43 0.79 5.87 -5.64
N ASN A 44 1.94 6.47 -5.34
CA ASN A 44 2.23 7.85 -5.76
C ASN A 44 2.32 7.99 -7.28
N ARG A 45 2.92 7.01 -7.97
CA ARG A 45 2.95 7.00 -9.45
C ARG A 45 1.54 6.98 -10.02
N VAL A 46 0.69 6.05 -9.57
CA VAL A 46 -0.70 5.93 -10.04
C VAL A 46 -1.49 7.21 -9.78
N LEU A 47 -1.31 7.84 -8.61
CA LEU A 47 -1.95 9.12 -8.30
C LEU A 47 -1.47 10.24 -9.24
N ASN A 48 -0.17 10.28 -9.55
CA ASN A 48 0.38 11.25 -10.48
C ASN A 48 -0.15 11.04 -11.90
N ASP A 49 -0.26 9.79 -12.36
CA ASP A 49 -0.84 9.44 -13.66
C ASP A 49 -2.31 9.89 -13.74
N LEU A 50 -3.09 9.73 -12.65
CA LEU A 50 -4.47 10.22 -12.56
C LEU A 50 -4.54 11.75 -12.70
N ILE A 51 -3.69 12.48 -11.97
CA ILE A 51 -3.64 13.94 -12.03
C ILE A 51 -3.30 14.40 -13.46
N MET A 52 -2.33 13.75 -14.10
CA MET A 52 -1.95 14.11 -15.47
C MET A 52 -3.06 13.83 -16.48
N ALA A 53 -3.71 12.66 -16.40
CA ALA A 53 -4.81 12.30 -17.27
C ALA A 53 -6.03 13.23 -17.11
N THR A 54 -6.31 13.69 -15.89
CA THR A 54 -7.44 14.59 -15.60
C THR A 54 -7.14 16.06 -15.90
N ALA A 55 -5.90 16.51 -15.71
CA ALA A 55 -5.49 17.89 -16.01
C ALA A 55 -5.44 18.20 -17.52
N LEU A 56 -5.23 17.18 -18.36
CA LEU A 56 -5.20 17.29 -19.82
C LEU A 56 -6.59 17.13 -20.47
N ALA A 57 -7.63 16.83 -19.70
CA ALA A 57 -8.98 16.72 -20.23
C ALA A 57 -9.50 18.11 -20.68
N PRO A 58 -10.08 18.24 -21.89
CA PRO A 58 -10.59 19.51 -22.37
C PRO A 58 -11.70 20.04 -21.45
N ALA A 59 -11.59 21.31 -21.07
CA ALA A 59 -12.55 21.98 -20.21
C ALA A 59 -13.96 21.98 -20.87
N GLY A 60 -14.83 21.09 -20.43
CA GLY A 60 -16.19 20.94 -20.97
C GLY A 60 -16.69 19.49 -21.02
N ASP A 61 -15.80 18.50 -21.10
CA ASP A 61 -16.14 17.09 -21.01
C ASP A 61 -15.90 16.56 -19.59
N GLU A 62 -16.73 16.98 -18.63
CA GLU A 62 -16.76 16.35 -17.31
C GLU A 62 -18.02 15.50 -17.11
N PRO A 63 -18.10 14.29 -17.69
CA PRO A 63 -18.59 13.18 -16.93
C PRO A 63 -17.41 12.67 -16.10
N SER A 64 -17.24 13.19 -14.88
CA SER A 64 -16.41 12.55 -13.86
C SER A 64 -16.83 11.09 -13.81
N ASP A 65 -16.07 10.18 -14.44
CA ASP A 65 -16.48 8.78 -14.54
C ASP A 65 -16.72 8.30 -13.10
N PRO A 66 -17.98 8.00 -12.72
CA PRO A 66 -18.29 7.68 -11.35
C PRO A 66 -17.57 6.41 -10.91
N THR A 67 -17.11 5.58 -11.85
CA THR A 67 -16.26 4.41 -11.60
C THR A 67 -14.85 4.82 -11.23
N LEU A 68 -14.20 5.68 -12.01
CA LEU A 68 -12.89 6.25 -11.69
C LEU A 68 -12.88 6.95 -10.33
N GLN A 69 -13.86 7.84 -10.07
CA GLN A 69 -14.00 8.52 -8.78
C GLN A 69 -14.20 7.55 -7.60
N ARG A 70 -14.99 6.49 -7.78
CA ARG A 70 -15.16 5.46 -6.75
C ARG A 70 -13.88 4.67 -6.51
N ALA A 71 -13.12 4.37 -7.57
CA ALA A 71 -11.85 3.67 -7.46
C ALA A 71 -10.79 4.53 -6.75
N GLU A 72 -10.73 5.83 -7.06
CA GLU A 72 -9.85 6.79 -6.39
C GLU A 72 -10.17 6.87 -4.89
N ARG A 73 -11.44 7.08 -4.52
CA ARG A 73 -11.86 7.09 -3.11
C ARG A 73 -11.47 5.81 -2.39
N ARG A 74 -11.73 4.64 -3.00
CA ARG A 74 -11.35 3.34 -2.44
C ARG A 74 -9.84 3.19 -2.28
N MET A 75 -9.04 3.68 -3.23
CA MET A 75 -7.58 3.70 -3.11
C MET A 75 -7.14 4.57 -1.94
N THR A 76 -7.62 5.81 -1.88
CA THR A 76 -7.31 6.76 -0.80
C THR A 76 -7.63 6.17 0.57
N ASP A 77 -8.79 5.53 0.72
CA ASP A 77 -9.17 4.87 1.97
C ASP A 77 -8.27 3.67 2.31
N SER A 78 -7.98 2.81 1.33
CA SER A 78 -7.16 1.61 1.53
C SER A 78 -5.70 1.95 1.85
N CYS A 79 -5.18 3.05 1.30
CA CYS A 79 -3.82 3.52 1.50
C CYS A 79 -3.64 4.39 2.76
N ARG A 80 -4.72 4.68 3.51
CA ARG A 80 -4.70 5.59 4.66
C ARG A 80 -3.67 5.21 5.72
N ALA A 81 -3.61 3.94 6.12
CA ALA A 81 -2.67 3.48 7.15
C ALA A 81 -1.21 3.53 6.66
N LEU A 82 -0.98 3.19 5.39
CA LEU A 82 0.34 3.33 4.75
C LEU A 82 0.79 4.79 4.73
N ASN A 83 -0.08 5.70 4.28
CA ASN A 83 0.23 7.13 4.22
C ASN A 83 0.50 7.69 5.62
N ALA A 84 -0.31 7.35 6.62
CA ALA A 84 -0.07 7.75 8.00
C ALA A 84 1.28 7.24 8.53
N ALA A 85 1.68 6.02 8.15
CA ALA A 85 2.96 5.44 8.54
C ALA A 85 4.16 6.16 7.92
N VAL A 86 4.06 6.49 6.64
CA VAL A 86 5.08 7.25 5.93
C VAL A 86 5.17 8.68 6.47
N THR A 87 4.04 9.36 6.69
CA THR A 87 4.00 10.69 7.31
C THR A 87 4.67 10.71 8.68
N ALA A 88 4.32 9.75 9.56
CA ALA A 88 4.96 9.64 10.87
C ALA A 88 6.49 9.48 10.75
N ARG A 89 6.94 8.68 9.78
CA ARG A 89 8.37 8.47 9.54
C ARG A 89 9.07 9.74 9.05
N ILE A 90 8.47 10.48 8.12
CA ILE A 90 9.00 11.76 7.59
C ILE A 90 9.12 12.79 8.70
N GLU A 91 8.12 12.88 9.59
CA GLU A 91 8.11 13.78 10.73
C GLU A 91 9.04 13.34 11.88
N GLY A 92 9.78 12.23 11.71
CA GLY A 92 10.65 11.68 12.75
C GLY A 92 9.89 11.09 13.96
N ARG A 93 8.57 10.93 13.86
CA ARG A 93 7.73 10.31 14.89
C ARG A 93 7.82 8.80 14.82
N ARG A 94 7.69 8.14 15.98
CA ARG A 94 7.53 6.69 16.03
C ARG A 94 6.09 6.34 15.66
N LEU A 95 5.95 5.31 14.84
CA LEU A 95 4.66 4.68 14.59
C LEU A 95 4.10 4.14 15.90
N GLY A 96 2.82 4.42 16.17
CA GLY A 96 2.11 3.78 17.26
C GLY A 96 2.05 2.27 17.05
N PHE A 97 2.04 1.48 18.13
CA PHE A 97 2.02 0.01 18.06
C PHE A 97 0.88 -0.51 17.17
N PHE A 98 -0.35 -0.02 17.38
CA PHE A 98 -1.52 -0.40 16.58
C PHE A 98 -1.43 0.03 15.12
N GLN A 99 -0.78 1.16 14.84
CA GLN A 99 -0.53 1.61 13.45
C GLN A 99 0.45 0.67 12.75
N GLY A 100 1.48 0.21 13.46
CA GLY A 100 2.42 -0.79 12.95
C GLY A 100 1.74 -2.14 12.67
N LEU A 101 0.83 -2.57 13.54
CA LEU A 101 0.09 -3.84 13.38
C LEU A 101 -0.90 -3.83 12.22
N ALA A 102 -1.37 -2.66 11.77
CA ALA A 102 -2.31 -2.55 10.65
C ALA A 102 -1.61 -2.64 9.28
N LEU A 103 -0.31 -2.36 9.21
CA LEU A 103 0.43 -2.31 7.95
C LEU A 103 0.44 -3.63 7.15
N PRO A 104 0.60 -4.83 7.76
CA PRO A 104 0.66 -6.09 7.00
C PRO A 104 -0.58 -6.37 6.16
N GLU A 105 -1.74 -5.87 6.59
CA GLU A 105 -3.00 -5.95 5.85
C GLU A 105 -3.22 -4.73 4.95
N ALA A 106 -2.93 -3.52 5.47
CA ALA A 106 -3.18 -2.29 4.75
C ALA A 106 -2.29 -2.10 3.51
N VAL A 107 -1.04 -2.57 3.56
CA VAL A 107 -0.08 -2.40 2.46
C VAL A 107 -0.52 -3.17 1.20
N PRO A 108 -0.82 -4.49 1.26
CA PRO A 108 -1.39 -5.17 0.10
C PRO A 108 -2.76 -4.65 -0.34
N ALA A 109 -3.61 -4.22 0.60
CA ALA A 109 -4.91 -3.64 0.28
C ALA A 109 -4.76 -2.33 -0.52
N CYS A 110 -3.80 -1.49 -0.13
CA CYS A 110 -3.43 -0.29 -0.87
C CYS A 110 -2.92 -0.63 -2.27
N GLU A 111 -2.01 -1.61 -2.40
CA GLU A 111 -1.51 -2.06 -3.69
C GLU A 111 -2.64 -2.54 -4.61
N ALA A 112 -3.54 -3.39 -4.10
CA ALA A 112 -4.69 -3.88 -4.86
C ALA A 112 -5.62 -2.75 -5.30
N ALA A 113 -5.86 -1.76 -4.44
CA ALA A 113 -6.70 -0.61 -4.78
C ALA A 113 -6.02 0.31 -5.81
N SER A 114 -4.70 0.53 -5.70
CA SER A 114 -3.92 1.28 -6.69
C SER A 114 -3.90 0.59 -8.06
N ARG A 115 -3.75 -0.74 -8.12
CA ARG A 115 -3.85 -1.51 -9.37
C ARG A 115 -5.22 -1.36 -10.04
N ARG A 116 -6.29 -1.36 -9.26
CA ARG A 116 -7.66 -1.16 -9.77
C ARG A 116 -7.87 0.25 -10.32
N LEU A 117 -7.32 1.26 -9.65
CA LEU A 117 -7.39 2.63 -10.15
C LEU A 117 -6.58 2.77 -11.44
N GLU A 118 -5.35 2.25 -11.47
CA GLU A 118 -4.48 2.28 -12.65
C GLU A 118 -5.17 1.70 -13.89
N ALA A 119 -5.89 0.59 -13.74
CA ALA A 119 -6.63 -0.04 -14.84
C ALA A 119 -7.78 0.81 -15.42
N LEU A 120 -8.19 1.88 -14.72
CA LEU A 120 -9.26 2.80 -15.13
C LEU A 120 -8.71 4.15 -15.63
N ILE A 121 -7.44 4.45 -15.37
CA ILE A 121 -6.83 5.69 -15.86
C ILE A 121 -6.68 5.57 -17.38
N PRO A 122 -7.18 6.53 -18.17
CA PRO A 122 -6.98 6.55 -19.61
C PRO A 122 -5.48 6.52 -19.92
N SER A 123 -5.06 5.65 -20.85
CA SER A 123 -3.70 5.69 -21.36
C SER A 123 -3.48 7.03 -22.07
N ILE A 124 -2.69 7.90 -21.45
CA ILE A 124 -2.18 9.15 -22.04
C ILE A 124 -1.13 8.87 -23.13
#